data_AF-A9MJG2-F1
#
_entry.id   AF-A9MJG2-F1
#
_cell.length_a   1.000
_cell.length_b   1.000
_cell.length_c   1.000
_cell.angle_alpha   90.00
_cell.angle_beta   90.00
_cell.angle_gamma   90.00
#
_symmetry.space_group_name_H-M   'P 1'
#
loop_
_entity.id
_entity.type
_entity.pdbx_description
1 polymer ?
#
loop_
_entity_poly.entity_id
_entity_poly.type
_entity_poly.pdbx_seq_one_letter_code
_entity_poly.pdbx_strand_id
1 'polypeptide(L)'
;MRVRLYSEIRRAWNQSRGSAGARTLAEMLTQNGVPMSRYRAGRLMKYLNLSSCQPGKHQYKNVRQEHTCLPNLLERQFAVPEPDRVWCGDITYIWAGNRWCYPADAGIDDLIWGVKENWC
;
A
#
# COMPACT_ATOMS: atom_id res chain seq x y z
N MET A 1 -9.31 -7.84 38.30
CA MET A 1 -10.17 -7.78 37.09
C MET A 1 -9.59 -6.91 35.96
N ARG A 2 -8.93 -5.76 36.23
CA ARG A 2 -8.35 -4.88 35.18
C ARG A 2 -7.11 -5.43 34.45
N VAL A 3 -6.28 -6.24 35.10
CA VAL A 3 -5.00 -6.72 34.53
C VAL A 3 -5.19 -7.58 33.29
N ARG A 4 -6.18 -8.49 33.29
CA ARG A 4 -6.53 -9.31 32.12
C ARG A 4 -6.91 -8.46 30.90
N LEU A 5 -7.60 -7.35 31.12
CA LEU A 5 -8.02 -6.49 30.01
C LEU A 5 -6.82 -5.76 29.38
N TYR A 6 -5.86 -5.32 30.19
CA TYR A 6 -4.65 -4.69 29.68
C TYR A 6 -3.76 -5.68 28.90
N SER A 7 -3.66 -6.93 29.36
CA SER A 7 -2.93 -7.97 28.63
C SER A 7 -3.59 -8.29 27.29
N GLU A 8 -4.92 -8.37 27.25
CA GLU A 8 -5.67 -8.61 26.00
C GLU A 8 -5.48 -7.46 24.99
N ILE A 9 -5.51 -6.21 25.45
CA ILE A 9 -5.26 -5.05 24.58
C ILE A 9 -3.85 -5.08 24.00
N ARG A 10 -2.83 -5.35 24.83
CA ARG A 10 -1.44 -5.48 24.35
C ARG A 10 -1.28 -6.64 23.38
N ARG A 11 -1.93 -7.78 23.64
CA ARG A 11 -1.92 -8.94 22.75
C ARG A 11 -2.52 -8.60 21.38
N ALA A 12 -3.70 -7.98 21.35
CA ALA A 12 -4.36 -7.58 20.11
C ALA A 12 -3.55 -6.51 19.34
N TRP A 13 -2.94 -5.55 20.05
CA TRP A 13 -2.08 -4.53 19.42
C TRP A 13 -0.81 -5.15 18.84
N ASN A 14 -0.18 -6.10 19.55
CA ASN A 14 0.99 -6.83 19.06
C ASN A 14 0.67 -7.71 17.84
N GLN A 15 -0.52 -8.35 17.80
CA GLN A 15 -0.97 -9.11 16.62
C GLN A 15 -1.03 -8.23 15.37
N SER A 16 -1.39 -6.96 15.54
CA SER A 16 -1.42 -5.97 14.45
C SER A 16 -0.05 -5.35 14.10
N ARG A 17 1.03 -5.76 14.79
CA ARG A 17 2.37 -5.15 14.70
C ARG A 17 2.36 -3.63 14.92
N GLY A 18 1.48 -3.15 15.81
CA GLY A 18 1.36 -1.74 16.16
C GLY A 18 0.54 -0.88 15.19
N SER A 19 -0.09 -1.48 14.18
CA SER A 19 -0.93 -0.77 13.22
C SER A 19 -2.37 -0.55 13.70
N ALA A 20 -2.87 -1.35 14.66
CA ALA A 20 -4.26 -1.29 15.11
C ALA A 20 -4.55 -0.05 15.97
N GLY A 21 -5.51 0.75 15.51
CA GLY A 21 -6.09 1.87 16.27
C GLY A 21 -7.22 1.45 17.19
N ALA A 22 -7.80 2.42 17.90
CA ALA A 22 -8.87 2.20 18.88
C ALA A 22 -10.12 1.51 18.30
N ARG A 23 -10.41 1.73 17.01
CA ARG A 23 -11.53 1.08 16.32
C ARG A 23 -11.24 -0.40 16.09
N THR A 24 -10.13 -0.71 15.44
CA THR A 24 -9.69 -2.08 15.14
C THR A 24 -9.53 -2.89 16.43
N LEU A 25 -8.95 -2.31 17.48
CA LEU A 25 -8.83 -2.98 18.77
C LEU A 25 -10.18 -3.28 19.43
N ALA A 26 -11.15 -2.36 19.34
CA ALA A 26 -12.49 -2.60 19.86
C ALA A 26 -13.19 -3.74 19.11
N GLU A 27 -13.04 -3.80 17.79
CA GLU A 27 -13.58 -4.88 16.95
C GLU A 27 -12.92 -6.23 17.28
N MET A 28 -11.58 -6.28 17.34
CA MET A 28 -10.83 -7.49 17.70
C MET A 28 -11.18 -8.02 19.10
N LEU A 29 -11.32 -7.13 20.09
CA LEU A 29 -11.66 -7.53 21.46
C LEU A 29 -13.12 -8.00 21.56
N THR A 30 -14.02 -7.38 20.81
CA THR A 30 -15.43 -7.81 20.74
C THR A 30 -15.56 -9.18 20.09
N GLN A 31 -14.77 -9.46 19.03
CA GLN A 31 -14.68 -10.80 18.42
C GLN A 31 -14.13 -11.85 19.39
N ASN A 32 -13.22 -11.45 20.28
CA ASN A 32 -12.67 -12.32 21.33
C ASN A 32 -13.60 -12.46 22.56
N GLY A 33 -14.86 -12.03 22.46
CA GLY A 33 -15.85 -12.17 23.53
C GLY A 33 -15.76 -11.13 24.64
N VAL A 34 -15.00 -10.04 24.45
CA VAL A 34 -14.92 -8.91 25.39
C VAL A 34 -15.62 -7.70 24.77
N PRO A 35 -16.87 -7.40 25.17
CA PRO A 35 -17.60 -6.25 24.63
C PRO A 35 -16.83 -4.96 24.88
N MET A 36 -16.36 -4.31 23.80
CA MET A 36 -15.55 -3.12 23.90
C MET A 36 -16.04 -2.02 22.96
N SER A 37 -16.32 -0.84 23.52
CA SER A 37 -16.58 0.36 22.72
C SER A 37 -15.26 1.02 22.27
N ARG A 38 -15.31 1.67 21.11
CA ARG A 38 -14.20 2.48 20.57
C ARG A 38 -13.64 3.47 21.60
N TYR A 39 -14.52 4.15 22.35
CA TYR A 39 -14.12 5.14 23.35
C TYR A 39 -13.37 4.50 24.52
N ARG A 40 -13.81 3.33 24.98
CA ARG A 40 -13.14 2.57 26.04
C ARG A 40 -11.78 2.07 25.57
N ALA A 41 -11.70 1.52 24.36
CA ALA A 41 -10.44 1.11 23.75
C ALA A 41 -9.46 2.29 23.64
N GLY A 42 -9.91 3.45 23.15
CA GLY A 42 -9.08 4.65 23.04
C GLY A 42 -8.56 5.17 24.38
N ARG A 43 -9.40 5.17 25.44
CA ARG A 43 -8.96 5.54 26.79
C ARG A 43 -7.89 4.58 27.32
N LEU A 44 -8.04 3.28 27.07
CA LEU A 44 -7.09 2.26 27.50
C LEU A 44 -5.79 2.31 26.69
N MET A 45 -5.85 2.57 25.38
CA MET A 45 -4.66 2.81 24.57
C MET A 45 -3.85 4.00 25.08
N LYS A 46 -4.51 5.13 25.38
CA LYS A 46 -3.84 6.30 25.99
C LYS A 46 -3.19 5.95 27.34
N TYR A 47 -3.90 5.22 28.20
CA TYR A 47 -3.38 4.80 29.50
C TYR A 47 -2.17 3.85 29.37
N LEU A 48 -2.16 2.99 28.34
CA LEU A 48 -1.06 2.06 28.06
C LEU A 48 0.04 2.65 27.15
N ASN A 49 -0.06 3.92 26.78
CA ASN A 49 0.83 4.61 25.86
C ASN A 49 0.98 3.91 24.48
N LEU A 50 -0.12 3.34 23.97
CA LEU A 50 -0.18 2.68 22.68
C LEU A 50 -0.69 3.65 21.61
N SER A 51 0.06 3.77 20.50
CA SER A 51 -0.32 4.52 19.31
C SER A 51 -0.44 3.59 18.10
N SER A 52 -1.19 4.02 17.09
CA SER A 52 -1.31 3.31 15.82
C SER A 52 -0.31 3.90 14.84
N CYS A 53 0.61 3.06 14.36
CA CYS A 53 1.59 3.41 13.34
C CYS A 53 1.08 2.94 11.97
N GLN A 54 0.09 3.63 11.43
CA GLN A 54 -0.34 3.41 10.05
C GLN A 54 0.57 4.24 9.12
N PRO A 55 1.18 3.64 8.08
CA PRO A 55 1.87 4.43 7.06
C PRO A 55 0.87 5.42 6.45
N GLY A 56 1.27 6.69 6.35
CA GLY A 56 0.44 7.74 5.78
C GLY A 56 0.02 7.43 4.33
N LYS A 57 -1.00 8.14 3.84
CA LYS A 57 -1.48 8.00 2.46
C LYS A 57 -0.30 8.15 1.48
N HIS A 58 -0.11 7.17 0.60
CA HIS A 58 0.92 7.22 -0.42
C HIS A 58 0.76 8.49 -1.26
N GLN A 59 1.75 9.39 -1.17
CA GLN A 59 1.77 10.61 -1.97
C GLN A 59 2.38 10.28 -3.32
N TYR A 60 1.56 10.23 -4.36
CA TYR A 60 2.04 10.22 -5.74
C TYR A 60 2.78 11.54 -5.98
N LYS A 61 4.10 11.48 -6.16
CA LYS A 61 4.86 12.63 -6.64
C LYS A 61 4.47 12.86 -8.10
N ASN A 62 4.06 14.08 -8.45
CA ASN A 62 3.95 14.48 -9.84
C ASN A 62 5.37 14.53 -10.43
N VAL A 63 5.79 13.45 -11.07
CA VAL A 63 7.11 13.35 -11.70
C VAL A 63 7.05 14.18 -12.98
N ARG A 64 7.37 15.49 -12.87
CA ARG A 64 7.69 16.35 -14.03
C ARG A 64 9.15 16.20 -14.47
N GLN A 65 9.95 15.48 -13.69
CA GLN A 65 11.40 15.38 -13.85
C GLN A 65 11.74 13.94 -14.22
N GLU A 66 12.39 13.76 -15.36
CA GLU A 66 12.83 12.44 -15.81
C GLU A 66 13.74 11.80 -14.76
N HIS A 67 13.63 10.48 -14.62
CA HIS A 67 14.44 9.73 -13.68
C HIS A 67 15.92 9.81 -14.08
N THR A 68 16.76 10.49 -13.29
CA THR A 68 18.20 10.66 -13.59
C THR A 68 18.94 9.32 -13.71
N CYS A 69 18.42 8.26 -13.10
CA CYS A 69 19.01 6.93 -13.11
C CYS A 69 18.67 6.09 -14.35
N LEU A 70 17.64 6.45 -15.13
CA LEU A 70 17.33 5.81 -16.41
C LEU A 70 17.09 6.89 -17.45
N PRO A 71 18.11 7.23 -18.27
CA PRO A 71 17.93 8.20 -19.33
C PRO A 71 16.88 7.70 -20.33
N ASN A 72 16.00 8.60 -20.77
CA ASN A 72 15.04 8.33 -21.84
C ASN A 72 15.81 8.19 -23.17
N LEU A 73 16.25 6.96 -23.48
CA LEU A 73 17.04 6.67 -24.68
C LEU A 73 16.31 6.98 -25.99
N LEU A 74 14.97 7.07 -25.96
CA LEU A 74 14.18 7.24 -27.16
C LEU A 74 13.99 8.71 -27.53
N GLU A 75 14.01 9.65 -26.58
CA GLU A 75 13.80 11.10 -26.79
C GLU A 75 12.67 11.45 -27.80
N ARG A 76 11.61 10.63 -27.89
CA ARG A 76 10.52 10.74 -28.89
C ARG A 76 10.97 10.63 -30.36
N GLN A 77 12.10 9.99 -30.62
CA GLN A 77 12.63 9.68 -31.95
C GLN A 77 12.03 8.34 -32.41
N PHE A 78 10.85 8.42 -33.03
CA PHE A 78 10.12 7.24 -33.56
C PHE A 78 10.50 6.89 -35.01
N ALA A 79 11.47 7.59 -35.60
CA ALA A 79 11.96 7.32 -36.94
C ALA A 79 13.09 6.28 -36.85
N VAL A 80 12.76 5.02 -37.14
CA VAL A 80 13.70 3.89 -37.02
C VAL A 80 13.97 3.30 -38.41
N PRO A 81 15.25 3.02 -38.76
CA PRO A 81 15.61 2.56 -40.10
C PRO A 81 15.20 1.10 -40.39
N GLU A 82 14.92 0.29 -39.36
CA GLU A 82 14.58 -1.13 -39.48
C GLU A 82 13.34 -1.46 -38.60
N PRO A 83 12.43 -2.35 -39.07
CA PRO A 83 11.33 -2.85 -38.25
C PRO A 83 11.85 -3.64 -37.02
N ASP A 84 11.02 -3.76 -35.99
CA ASP A 84 11.27 -4.49 -34.71
C ASP A 84 12.33 -3.91 -33.75
N ARG A 85 12.84 -2.70 -34.00
CA ARG A 85 13.82 -2.05 -33.11
C ARG A 85 13.23 -1.19 -31.99
N VAL A 86 12.05 -0.62 -32.20
CA VAL A 86 11.36 0.23 -31.20
C VAL A 86 9.91 -0.22 -31.13
N TRP A 87 9.49 -0.57 -29.92
CA TRP A 87 8.12 -0.98 -29.62
C TRP A 87 7.50 0.10 -28.74
N CYS A 88 6.41 0.70 -29.21
CA CYS A 88 5.64 1.69 -28.45
C CYS A 88 4.27 1.11 -28.16
N GLY A 89 3.97 0.88 -26.88
CA GLY A 89 2.65 0.52 -26.40
C GLY A 89 2.11 1.62 -25.49
N ASP A 90 0.85 2.01 -25.68
CA ASP A 90 0.14 2.90 -24.79
C ASP A 90 -0.55 2.10 -23.69
N ILE A 91 -0.27 2.43 -22.43
CA ILE A 91 -1.01 1.84 -21.30
C ILE A 91 -2.28 2.67 -21.10
N THR A 92 -3.42 2.12 -21.55
CA THR A 92 -4.72 2.75 -21.37
C THR A 92 -5.24 2.50 -19.95
N TYR A 93 -5.50 3.59 -19.22
CA TYR A 93 -6.16 3.53 -17.92
C TYR A 93 -7.67 3.61 -18.11
N ILE A 94 -8.40 2.63 -17.60
CA ILE A 94 -9.87 2.62 -17.63
C ILE A 94 -10.39 2.95 -16.23
N TRP A 95 -11.32 3.90 -16.15
CA TRP A 95 -11.96 4.27 -14.89
C TRP A 95 -13.05 3.26 -14.52
N ALA A 96 -12.78 2.41 -13.53
CA ALA A 96 -13.70 1.41 -13.02
C ALA A 96 -14.33 1.87 -11.69
N GLY A 97 -15.19 2.89 -11.79
CA GLY A 97 -16.06 3.36 -10.71
C GLY A 97 -15.36 4.01 -9.50
N ASN A 98 -14.61 3.22 -8.73
CA ASN A 98 -13.88 3.66 -7.55
C ASN A 98 -12.34 3.58 -7.69
N ARG A 99 -11.83 2.97 -8.76
CA ARG A 99 -10.40 2.76 -9.01
C ARG A 99 -10.07 2.83 -10.50
N TRP A 100 -8.82 3.14 -10.79
CA TRP A 100 -8.24 2.94 -12.11
C TRP A 100 -7.84 1.47 -12.26
N CYS A 101 -8.22 0.84 -13.37
CA CYS A 101 -7.82 -0.50 -13.73
C CYS A 101 -7.02 -0.46 -15.03
N TYR A 102 -6.02 -1.33 -15.14
CA TYR A 102 -5.32 -1.60 -16.39
C TYR A 102 -5.92 -2.88 -17.00
N PRO A 103 -6.34 -2.86 -18.28
CA PRO A 103 -6.57 -4.09 -19.02
C PRO A 103 -5.20 -4.76 -19.24
N ALA A 104 -5.00 -5.95 -18.68
CA ALA A 104 -3.78 -6.71 -18.91
C ALA A 104 -3.86 -7.35 -20.30
N ASP A 105 -3.13 -6.79 -21.26
CA ASP A 105 -2.77 -7.53 -22.47
C ASP A 105 -1.66 -8.50 -22.09
N ALA A 106 -1.92 -9.80 -22.27
CA ALA A 106 -1.13 -10.93 -21.77
C ALA A 106 0.31 -11.05 -22.32
N GLY A 107 0.83 -10.04 -23.02
CA GLY A 107 2.20 -9.98 -23.54
C GLY A 107 3.11 -8.94 -22.85
N ILE A 108 2.59 -8.08 -21.97
CA ILE A 108 3.38 -7.00 -21.33
C ILE A 108 3.88 -7.40 -19.93
N ASP A 109 3.22 -8.34 -19.25
CA ASP A 109 3.57 -8.73 -17.88
C ASP A 109 4.99 -9.33 -17.76
N ASP A 110 5.47 -10.04 -18.79
CA ASP A 110 6.84 -10.61 -18.81
C ASP A 110 7.94 -9.53 -18.85
N LEU A 111 7.70 -8.39 -19.50
CA LEU A 111 8.66 -7.27 -19.56
C LEU A 111 8.68 -6.46 -18.27
N ILE A 112 7.54 -6.30 -17.59
CA ILE A 112 7.46 -5.57 -16.32
C ILE A 112 8.11 -6.37 -15.18
N TRP A 113 8.04 -7.71 -15.22
CA TRP A 113 8.67 -8.56 -14.20
C TRP A 113 10.20 -8.58 -14.33
N GLY A 114 10.75 -8.57 -15.55
CA GLY A 114 12.21 -8.54 -15.78
C GLY A 114 12.90 -7.26 -15.26
N VAL A 115 12.19 -6.12 -15.18
CA VAL A 115 12.71 -4.89 -14.60
C VAL A 115 12.75 -4.95 -13.06
N LYS A 116 11.91 -5.78 -12.42
CA LYS A 116 11.87 -5.91 -10.96
C LYS A 116 13.03 -6.72 -10.39
N GLU A 117 13.61 -7.64 -11.16
CA GLU A 117 14.73 -8.49 -10.69
C GLU A 117 16.07 -7.75 -10.58
N ASN A 118 16.22 -6.60 -11.26
CA ASN A 118 17.43 -5.76 -11.17
C ASN A 118 17.34 -4.63 -10.13
N TRP A 119 16.38 -4.72 -9.20
CA TRP A 119 16.38 -3.89 -7.99
C TRP A 119 17.06 -4.65 -6.83
N CYS A 120 18.40 -4.64 -6.84
CA CYS A 120 19.25 -4.72 -5.65
C CYS A 120 20.14 -3.48 -5.62
#